data_AF-A0A3P1ZPZ3-F1
#
_entry.id   AF-A0A3P1ZPZ3-F1
#
_cell.length_a   1.000
_cell.length_b   1.000
_cell.length_c   1.000
_cell.angle_alpha   90.00
_cell.angle_beta   90.00
_cell.angle_gamma   90.00
#
_symmetry.space_group_name_H-M   'P 1'
#
loop_
_entity.id
_entity.type
_entity.pdbx_description
1 polymer ?
#
loop_
_entity_poly.entity_id
_entity_poly.type
_entity_poly.pdbx_seq_one_letter_code
_entity_poly.pdbx_strand_id
1 'polypeptide(L)'
;MSKPLFLMVPLLCALLTSPCLAGEKNVTELRQIAQAGGSLIVDMDKRRYTVTELINVASALIQGATLTIKMDDNALTVTQCAQIARAKPGQVRFWF
;
A
#
# COMPACT_ATOMS: atom_id res chain seq x y z
N MET A 1 44.30 20.23 18.21
CA MET A 1 43.00 20.16 18.92
C MET A 1 41.90 20.22 17.89
N SER A 2 41.02 19.22 17.93
CA SER A 2 39.97 18.88 16.98
C SER A 2 38.80 19.87 16.96
N LYS A 3 38.21 20.12 15.78
CA LYS A 3 36.75 20.01 15.58
C LYS A 3 36.37 19.95 14.10
N PRO A 4 35.47 19.04 13.68
CA PRO A 4 35.25 18.71 12.27
C PRO A 4 34.08 19.50 11.64
N LEU A 5 34.14 19.58 10.31
CA LEU A 5 33.05 19.87 9.38
C LEU A 5 31.71 19.29 9.86
N PHE A 6 30.74 20.15 10.17
CA PHE A 6 29.33 19.76 10.28
C PHE A 6 28.47 20.93 9.81
N LEU A 7 28.48 21.18 8.51
CA LEU A 7 27.65 22.18 7.85
C LEU A 7 27.22 21.63 6.49
N MET A 8 26.57 20.48 6.48
CA MET A 8 26.13 19.82 5.25
C MET A 8 24.90 18.93 5.45
N VAL A 9 23.97 19.27 6.36
CA VAL A 9 22.70 18.53 6.45
C VAL A 9 21.55 19.42 6.96
N PRO A 10 21.00 20.32 6.12
CA PRO A 10 19.53 20.38 6.15
C PRO A 10 18.88 20.42 4.77
N LEU A 11 19.64 20.48 3.67
CA LEU A 11 19.04 20.72 2.36
C LEU A 11 18.43 19.48 1.68
N LEU A 12 18.73 18.27 2.16
CA LEU A 12 18.20 17.03 1.56
C LEU A 12 16.81 16.61 2.07
N CYS A 13 16.31 17.19 3.17
CA CYS A 13 14.98 16.86 3.69
C CYS A 13 13.83 17.52 2.92
N ALA A 14 14.12 18.47 2.04
CA ALA A 14 13.08 19.23 1.32
C ALA A 14 12.64 18.61 -0.01
N LEU A 15 13.29 17.53 -0.49
CA LEU A 15 13.08 17.02 -1.86
C LEU A 15 12.16 15.79 -1.98
N LEU A 16 11.59 15.27 -0.89
CA LEU A 16 10.80 14.02 -0.94
C LEU A 16 9.30 14.18 -0.66
N THR A 17 8.82 15.40 -0.43
CA THR A 17 7.38 15.64 -0.23
C THR A 17 6.74 16.19 -1.49
N SER A 18 6.94 15.51 -2.63
CA SER A 18 5.97 15.64 -3.71
C SER A 18 4.62 15.23 -3.11
N PRO A 19 3.61 16.11 -3.07
CA PRO A 19 2.30 15.72 -2.59
C PRO A 19 1.88 14.54 -3.47
N CYS A 20 1.69 13.37 -2.86
CA CYS A 20 0.95 12.31 -3.51
C CYS A 20 -0.42 12.90 -3.77
N LEU A 21 -0.63 13.43 -4.99
CA LEU A 21 -1.95 13.76 -5.48
C LEU A 21 -2.81 12.55 -5.15
N ALA A 22 -3.83 12.76 -4.33
CA ALA A 22 -4.78 11.75 -3.87
C ALA A 22 -5.70 11.30 -5.02
N GLY A 23 -5.17 11.24 -6.24
CA GLY A 23 -5.77 10.56 -7.37
C GLY A 23 -5.63 9.05 -7.18
N GLU A 24 -6.47 8.32 -7.89
CA GLU A 24 -6.52 6.87 -7.85
C GLU A 24 -5.17 6.25 -8.21
N LYS A 25 -4.40 5.84 -7.19
CA LYS A 25 -3.10 5.21 -7.38
C LYS A 25 -3.25 3.91 -8.16
N ASN A 26 -2.47 3.77 -9.24
CA ASN A 26 -2.48 2.54 -10.03
C ASN A 26 -1.83 1.39 -9.25
N VAL A 27 -2.13 0.15 -9.62
CA VAL A 27 -1.66 -1.08 -8.95
C VAL A 27 -0.14 -1.11 -8.79
N THR A 28 0.60 -0.62 -9.80
CA THR A 28 2.07 -0.50 -9.72
C THR A 28 2.52 0.41 -8.57
N GLU A 29 1.87 1.56 -8.38
CA GLU A 29 2.20 2.49 -7.29
C GLU A 29 1.82 1.89 -5.93
N LEU A 30 0.66 1.24 -5.84
CA LEU A 30 0.24 0.53 -4.62
C LEU A 30 1.27 -0.54 -4.23
N ARG A 31 1.77 -1.30 -5.20
CA ARG A 31 2.82 -2.30 -4.97
C ARG A 31 4.12 -1.68 -4.47
N GLN A 32 4.55 -0.57 -5.05
CA GLN A 32 5.76 0.13 -4.59
C GLN A 32 5.61 0.63 -3.14
N ILE A 33 4.44 1.17 -2.79
CA ILE A 33 4.14 1.59 -1.42
C ILE A 33 4.14 0.39 -0.46
N ALA A 34 3.51 -0.72 -0.84
CA ALA A 34 3.50 -1.96 -0.06
C ALA A 34 4.92 -2.53 0.16
N GLN A 35 5.75 -2.50 -0.89
CA GLN A 35 7.16 -2.93 -0.83
C GLN A 35 8.01 -2.04 0.07
N ALA A 36 7.67 -0.75 0.16
CA ALA A 36 8.31 0.19 1.07
C ALA A 36 7.80 0.08 2.52
N GLY A 37 6.87 -0.86 2.81
CA GLY A 37 6.31 -1.04 4.16
C GLY A 37 5.05 -0.23 4.44
N GLY A 38 4.51 0.48 3.45
CA GLY A 38 3.28 1.24 3.59
C GLY A 38 2.06 0.31 3.76
N SER A 39 1.23 0.61 4.76
CA SER A 39 -0.10 0.00 4.85
C SER A 39 -1.09 0.72 3.94
N LEU A 40 -1.89 -0.06 3.24
CA LEU A 40 -2.80 0.41 2.20
C LEU A 40 -4.24 0.20 2.63
N ILE A 41 -5.10 1.16 2.29
CA ILE A 41 -6.54 1.02 2.35
C ILE A 41 -7.06 1.29 0.95
N VAL A 42 -7.65 0.27 0.33
CA VAL A 42 -8.30 0.39 -0.98
C VAL A 42 -9.81 0.38 -0.80
N ASP A 43 -10.49 1.22 -1.57
CA ASP A 43 -11.92 1.48 -1.46
C ASP A 43 -12.61 1.03 -2.74
N MET A 44 -13.33 -0.10 -2.68
CA MET A 44 -13.94 -0.74 -3.85
C MET A 44 -15.10 0.08 -4.42
N ASP A 45 -15.73 0.96 -3.61
CA ASP A 45 -16.75 1.91 -4.06
C ASP A 45 -16.15 3.01 -4.95
N LYS A 46 -14.93 3.44 -4.63
CA LYS A 46 -14.24 4.52 -5.37
C LYS A 46 -13.56 4.01 -6.61
N ARG A 47 -12.86 2.88 -6.49
CA ARG A 47 -12.17 2.23 -7.60
C ARG A 47 -12.27 0.73 -7.49
N ARG A 48 -12.79 0.11 -8.55
CA ARG A 48 -12.79 -1.35 -8.65
C ARG A 48 -11.41 -1.87 -9.00
N TYR A 49 -10.90 -2.74 -8.13
CA TYR A 49 -9.74 -3.57 -8.38
C TYR A 49 -10.20 -5.00 -8.66
N THR A 50 -9.63 -5.62 -9.67
CA THR A 50 -9.83 -7.04 -9.91
C THR A 50 -9.18 -7.87 -8.81
N VAL A 51 -9.65 -9.10 -8.64
CA VAL A 51 -9.06 -10.08 -7.70
C VAL A 51 -7.56 -10.25 -7.94
N THR A 52 -7.15 -10.34 -9.21
CA THR A 52 -5.74 -10.48 -9.61
C THR A 52 -4.91 -9.26 -9.20
N GLU A 53 -5.45 -8.05 -9.34
CA GLU A 53 -4.76 -6.83 -8.91
C GLU A 53 -4.60 -6.79 -7.39
N LEU A 54 -5.64 -7.15 -6.64
CA LEU A 54 -5.58 -7.23 -5.18
C LEU A 54 -4.58 -8.27 -4.69
N ILE A 55 -4.51 -9.45 -5.34
CA ILE A 55 -3.49 -10.46 -5.09
C ILE A 55 -2.08 -9.92 -5.39
N ASN A 56 -1.92 -9.21 -6.50
CA ASN A 56 -0.64 -8.61 -6.88
C ASN A 56 -0.17 -7.54 -5.87
N VAL A 57 -1.08 -6.74 -5.32
CA VAL A 57 -0.76 -5.79 -4.24
C VAL A 57 -0.45 -6.53 -2.94
N ALA A 58 -1.29 -7.48 -2.53
CA ALA A 58 -1.12 -8.23 -1.29
C ALA A 58 0.20 -9.02 -1.25
N SER A 59 0.58 -9.65 -2.37
CA SER A 59 1.86 -10.38 -2.47
C SER A 59 3.09 -9.50 -2.30
N ALA A 60 2.96 -8.19 -2.55
CA ALA A 60 4.03 -7.21 -2.43
C ALA A 60 4.23 -6.69 -0.99
N LEU A 61 3.34 -7.03 -0.05
CA LEU A 61 3.44 -6.61 1.35
C LEU A 61 4.67 -7.23 2.03
N ILE A 62 5.41 -6.40 2.75
CA ILE A 62 6.50 -6.80 3.64
C ILE A 62 6.02 -6.91 5.10
N GLN A 63 6.89 -7.38 6.00
CA GLN A 63 6.55 -7.50 7.42
C GLN A 63 6.14 -6.14 8.01
N GLY A 64 4.97 -6.10 8.66
CA GLY A 64 4.41 -4.88 9.26
C GLY A 64 3.50 -4.06 8.34
N ALA A 65 3.54 -4.30 7.02
CA ALA A 65 2.60 -3.71 6.09
C ALA A 65 1.28 -4.49 6.06
N THR A 66 0.17 -3.80 5.78
CA THR A 66 -1.14 -4.42 5.64
C THR A 66 -1.90 -3.88 4.43
N LEU A 67 -2.80 -4.69 3.88
CA LEU A 67 -3.78 -4.26 2.87
C LEU A 67 -5.17 -4.40 3.48
N THR A 68 -5.88 -3.29 3.62
CA THR A 68 -7.30 -3.27 4.00
C THR A 68 -8.15 -2.99 2.77
N ILE A 69 -9.10 -3.88 2.50
CA ILE A 69 -10.04 -3.76 1.39
C ILE A 69 -11.39 -3.37 1.99
N LYS A 70 -11.84 -2.14 1.69
CA LYS A 70 -13.21 -1.72 1.97
C LYS A 70 -14.11 -2.22 0.87
N MET A 71 -15.08 -3.05 1.24
CA MET A 71 -15.99 -3.72 0.33
C MET A 71 -17.13 -2.78 -0.05
N ASP A 72 -17.56 -2.86 -1.31
CA ASP A 72 -18.90 -2.42 -1.72
C ASP A 72 -19.88 -3.60 -1.54
N ASP A 73 -21.19 -3.34 -1.59
CA ASP A 73 -22.26 -4.33 -1.37
C ASP A 73 -22.15 -5.60 -2.23
N ASN A 74 -21.36 -5.59 -3.33
CA ASN A 74 -21.20 -6.73 -4.24
C ASN A 74 -19.77 -6.92 -4.79
N ALA A 75 -18.74 -6.41 -4.11
CA ALA A 75 -17.41 -6.30 -4.72
C ALA A 75 -16.71 -7.65 -4.92
N LEU A 76 -16.76 -8.52 -3.91
CA LEU A 76 -16.04 -9.78 -3.88
C LEU A 76 -16.85 -10.86 -3.15
N THR A 77 -16.88 -12.06 -3.74
CA THR A 77 -17.39 -13.27 -3.08
C THR A 77 -16.43 -13.73 -1.98
N VAL A 78 -16.94 -14.52 -1.03
CA VAL A 78 -16.14 -15.15 0.05
C VAL A 78 -14.95 -15.94 -0.53
N THR A 79 -15.14 -16.64 -1.65
CA THR A 79 -14.08 -17.39 -2.33
C THR A 79 -12.97 -16.47 -2.81
N GLN A 80 -13.31 -15.33 -3.40
CA GLN A 80 -12.34 -14.34 -3.86
C GLN A 80 -11.60 -13.70 -2.68
N CYS A 81 -12.30 -13.36 -1.58
CA CYS A 81 -11.66 -12.89 -0.35
C CYS A 81 -10.64 -13.90 0.17
N ALA A 82 -11.00 -15.19 0.22
CA ALA A 82 -10.09 -16.24 0.64
C ALA A 82 -8.86 -16.36 -0.29
N GLN A 83 -9.05 -16.23 -1.60
CA GLN A 83 -7.95 -16.23 -2.57
C GLN A 83 -6.99 -15.05 -2.35
N ILE A 84 -7.51 -13.85 -2.12
CA ILE A 84 -6.69 -12.65 -1.86
C ILE A 84 -5.95 -12.80 -0.53
N ALA A 85 -6.63 -13.25 0.53
CA ALA A 85 -6.01 -13.44 1.85
C ALA A 85 -4.85 -14.45 1.82
N ARG A 86 -4.94 -15.49 0.97
CA ARG A 86 -3.87 -16.49 0.78
C ARG A 86 -2.61 -15.91 0.16
N ALA A 87 -2.68 -14.79 -0.55
CA ALA A 87 -1.50 -14.13 -1.11
C ALA A 87 -0.54 -13.64 0.00
N LYS A 88 -1.09 -13.20 1.15
CA LYS A 88 -0.32 -12.82 2.33
C LYS A 88 -1.13 -13.02 3.62
N PRO A 89 -1.14 -14.24 4.18
CA PRO A 89 -1.95 -14.56 5.36
C PRO A 89 -1.68 -13.63 6.54
N GLY A 90 -2.73 -13.13 7.18
CA GLY A 90 -2.65 -12.24 8.35
C GLY A 90 -2.37 -10.77 8.05
N GLN A 91 -2.02 -10.41 6.80
CA GLN A 91 -1.74 -9.02 6.41
C GLN A 91 -2.81 -8.40 5.50
N VAL A 92 -3.75 -9.22 5.01
CA VAL A 92 -4.93 -8.76 4.28
C VAL A 92 -6.13 -8.70 5.23
N ARG A 93 -6.83 -7.57 5.25
CA ARG A 93 -8.02 -7.32 6.09
C ARG A 93 -9.18 -6.90 5.20
N PHE A 94 -10.37 -7.34 5.55
CA PHE A 94 -11.61 -6.99 4.86
C PHE A 94 -12.47 -6.16 5.80
N TRP A 95 -12.96 -5.02 5.30
CA TRP A 95 -13.95 -4.19 5.96
C TRP A 95 -15.24 -4.32 5.15
N PHE A 96 -16.23 -4.98 5.74
CA PHE A 96 -17.59 -5.17 5.21
C PHE A 96 -18.53 -4.09 5.74
#